data_AF-A0A6L9G6Z4-F1
#
_entry.id   AF-A0A6L9G6Z4-F1
#
_cell.length_a   1.000
_cell.length_b   1.000
_cell.length_c   1.000
_cell.angle_alpha   90.00
_cell.angle_beta   90.00
_cell.angle_gamma   90.00
#
_symmetry.space_group_name_H-M   'P 1'
#
loop_
_entity.id
_entity.type
_entity.pdbx_description
1 polymer ?
#
loop_
_entity_poly.entity_id
_entity_poly.type
_entity_poly.pdbx_seq_one_letter_code
_entity_poly.pdbx_strand_id
1 'polypeptide(L)'
;MNAVALGAQTPPVSDPMAFRNVLGHFPTGVVLITGITEDSEPVGMIVGSFTSVSLDPPLVGFLPTVASSTFKKLRTASSFCVNVLAADQEELCRRFAGRAPNKFEDIEWTPAPSGAPVLDGAVAYIDCTFESITDAGDHYIVVGAVQELQVCSPVPPLLFFQGGYGRFAPLSLHAPFETDLIRGVRRAERHSAKMEQLATSLDADISIMAVIGDEMAVIVSGTGEFHDGQRLGERIPLMPPMGEMCLAWEDEETIERWLARALPADECTPQDYRARLQVARDRGWSATMRGDYADDEVYSVLREYSSGLYTPAQERRLREIIAQTSSGYAPVDFVDERSYDVDSLMVPVRDAAGKVRLVLRASDLPQGVSGAKVLDWAQELARTAEEMSGTED
;
A
#
# COMPACT_ATOMS: atom_id res chain seq x y z
N MET A 1 -10.60 4.19 51.30
CA MET A 1 -11.01 3.12 50.37
C MET A 1 -9.87 2.10 50.32
N ASN A 2 -10.18 0.84 50.60
CA ASN A 2 -9.19 -0.22 50.78
C ASN A 2 -8.45 -0.52 49.47
N ALA A 3 -7.12 -0.44 49.49
CA ALA A 3 -6.27 -1.03 48.47
C ALA A 3 -6.40 -2.55 48.56
N VAL A 4 -7.06 -3.16 47.58
CA VAL A 4 -7.03 -4.61 47.41
C VAL A 4 -5.65 -4.94 46.87
N ALA A 5 -4.78 -5.48 47.72
CA ALA A 5 -3.56 -6.14 47.28
C ALA A 5 -3.97 -7.42 46.53
N LEU A 6 -4.13 -7.34 45.21
CA LEU A 6 -4.24 -8.51 44.35
C LEU A 6 -2.86 -9.16 44.25
N GLY A 7 -2.53 -9.98 45.25
CA GLY A 7 -1.52 -11.01 45.09
C GLY A 7 -2.02 -12.01 44.07
N ALA A 8 -1.56 -11.88 42.82
CA ALA A 8 -1.80 -12.86 41.77
C ALA A 8 -0.47 -13.19 41.11
N GLN A 9 -0.07 -14.46 41.18
CA GLN A 9 0.99 -15.00 40.32
C GLN A 9 0.52 -14.82 38.89
N THR A 10 1.22 -14.00 38.11
CA THR A 10 0.94 -13.83 36.69
C THR A 10 1.14 -15.18 36.00
N PRO A 11 0.11 -15.84 35.45
CA PRO A 11 0.35 -17.01 34.62
C PRO A 11 1.24 -16.56 33.46
N PRO A 12 2.31 -17.28 33.12
CA PRO A 12 3.15 -16.88 32.01
C PRO A 12 2.28 -16.95 30.75
N VAL A 13 2.16 -15.83 30.04
CA VAL A 13 1.93 -15.93 28.60
C VAL A 13 3.18 -16.63 28.08
N SER A 14 3.08 -17.94 27.83
CA SER A 14 4.21 -18.84 27.67
C SER A 14 5.07 -18.52 26.43
N ASP A 15 4.57 -17.67 25.54
CA ASP A 15 5.27 -17.19 24.37
C ASP A 15 5.11 -15.65 24.19
N PRO A 16 6.19 -14.87 24.42
CA PRO A 16 6.21 -13.44 24.13
C PRO A 16 5.88 -13.08 22.68
N MET A 17 6.15 -13.98 21.71
CA MET A 17 5.76 -13.76 20.33
C MET A 17 4.24 -13.89 20.15
N ALA A 18 3.62 -14.92 20.73
CA ALA A 18 2.16 -15.05 20.75
C ALA A 18 1.48 -13.83 21.39
N PHE A 19 2.02 -13.31 22.51
CA PHE A 19 1.49 -12.09 23.13
C PHE A 19 1.50 -10.89 22.17
N ARG A 20 2.66 -10.62 21.54
CA ARG A 20 2.80 -9.52 20.57
C ARG A 20 1.91 -9.72 19.35
N ASN A 21 1.79 -10.95 18.86
CA ASN A 21 0.95 -11.27 17.71
C ASN A 21 -0.52 -10.96 18.02
N VAL A 22 -1.04 -11.46 19.15
CA VAL A 22 -2.43 -11.20 19.57
C VAL A 22 -2.67 -9.70 19.77
N LEU A 23 -1.79 -9.00 20.48
CA LEU A 23 -1.96 -7.55 20.67
C LEU A 23 -1.84 -6.74 19.39
N GLY A 24 -1.10 -7.23 18.38
CA GLY A 24 -1.04 -6.62 17.06
C GLY A 24 -2.38 -6.56 16.33
N HIS A 25 -3.41 -7.29 16.80
CA HIS A 25 -4.78 -7.24 16.28
C HIS A 25 -5.61 -6.08 16.83
N PHE A 26 -5.10 -5.31 17.80
CA PHE A 26 -5.73 -4.08 18.28
C PHE A 26 -5.05 -2.88 17.60
N PRO A 27 -5.66 -2.26 16.57
CA PRO A 27 -5.03 -1.16 15.84
C PRO A 27 -4.89 0.07 16.74
N THR A 28 -3.84 0.83 16.52
CA THR A 28 -3.61 2.08 17.25
C THR A 28 -3.33 3.24 16.30
N GLY A 29 -3.65 4.46 16.73
CA GLY A 29 -3.06 5.65 16.11
C GLY A 29 -1.57 5.73 16.45
N VAL A 30 -0.83 6.47 15.63
CA VAL A 30 0.58 6.77 15.88
C VAL A 30 0.73 8.22 16.31
N VAL A 31 1.41 8.46 17.43
CA VAL A 31 1.72 9.81 17.89
C VAL A 31 3.21 9.96 18.14
N LEU A 32 3.73 11.18 17.91
CA LEU A 32 5.04 11.60 18.37
C LEU A 32 4.89 12.42 19.66
N ILE A 33 5.40 11.91 20.76
CA ILE A 33 5.53 12.69 22.00
C ILE A 33 6.80 13.52 21.90
N THR A 34 6.71 14.83 22.08
CA THR A 34 7.83 15.77 22.01
C THR A 34 7.96 16.58 23.30
N GLY A 35 9.15 17.12 23.55
CA GLY A 35 9.40 18.07 24.64
C GLY A 35 10.74 18.77 24.44
N ILE A 36 10.99 19.78 25.27
CA ILE A 36 12.29 20.46 25.34
C ILE A 36 12.96 20.05 26.65
N THR A 37 14.17 19.49 26.58
CA THR A 37 14.93 19.09 27.77
C THR A 37 15.42 20.31 28.56
N GLU A 38 15.89 20.09 29.79
CA GLU A 38 16.53 21.14 30.61
C GLU A 38 17.72 21.81 29.90
N ASP A 39 18.41 21.08 29.00
CA ASP A 39 19.51 21.58 28.18
C ASP A 39 19.05 22.34 26.93
N SER A 40 17.75 22.65 26.82
CA SER A 40 17.13 23.33 25.67
C SER A 40 17.21 22.55 24.35
N GLU A 41 17.29 21.22 24.40
CA GLU A 41 17.28 20.36 23.21
C GLU A 41 15.88 19.76 22.95
N PRO A 42 15.39 19.74 21.69
CA PRO A 42 14.17 19.03 21.36
C PRO A 42 14.39 17.51 21.42
N VAL A 43 13.45 16.82 22.06
CA VAL A 43 13.43 15.36 22.17
C VAL A 43 12.07 14.83 21.76
N GLY A 44 12.04 13.66 21.10
CA GLY A 44 10.79 13.07 20.64
C GLY A 44 10.81 11.55 20.55
N MET A 45 9.69 10.92 20.88
CA MET A 45 9.49 9.47 20.79
C MET A 45 8.15 9.09 20.18
N ILE A 46 8.17 8.11 19.27
CA ILE A 46 6.95 7.50 18.73
C ILE A 46 6.34 6.59 19.77
N VAL A 47 5.04 6.70 19.97
CA VAL A 47 4.26 5.75 20.76
C VAL A 47 2.98 5.38 20.04
N GLY A 48 2.63 4.09 20.08
CA GLY A 48 1.32 3.58 19.69
C GLY A 48 0.39 3.36 20.89
N SER A 49 0.86 3.61 22.12
CA SER A 49 0.15 3.35 23.37
C SER A 49 -0.65 4.54 23.89
N PHE A 50 -0.78 5.60 23.09
CA PHE A 50 -1.50 6.80 23.48
C PHE A 50 -3.01 6.55 23.66
N THR A 51 -3.59 7.10 24.72
CA THR A 51 -5.02 7.01 25.01
C THR A 51 -5.54 8.24 25.75
N SER A 52 -6.83 8.54 25.58
CA SER A 52 -7.57 9.40 26.49
C SER A 52 -7.76 8.67 27.84
N VAL A 53 -7.63 9.40 28.95
CA VAL A 53 -7.74 8.84 30.31
C VAL A 53 -8.95 9.40 31.05
N SER A 54 -9.16 10.71 31.00
CA SER A 54 -10.24 11.39 31.73
C SER A 54 -10.72 12.62 30.96
N LEU A 55 -12.00 12.95 31.11
CA LEU A 55 -12.59 14.18 30.57
C LEU A 55 -12.55 15.33 31.59
N ASP A 56 -12.76 15.03 32.88
CA ASP A 56 -12.74 16.01 33.97
C ASP A 56 -12.07 15.42 35.23
N PRO A 57 -10.81 15.83 35.56
CA PRO A 57 -9.97 16.74 34.77
C PRO A 57 -9.56 16.12 33.42
N PRO A 58 -9.19 16.92 32.41
CA PRO A 58 -8.80 16.41 31.10
C PRO A 58 -7.41 15.76 31.16
N LEU A 59 -7.37 14.44 31.04
CA LEU A 59 -6.14 13.64 31.15
C LEU A 59 -5.95 12.74 29.93
N VAL A 60 -4.70 12.60 29.53
CA VAL A 60 -4.23 11.64 28.51
C VAL A 60 -3.12 10.77 29.07
N GLY A 61 -2.81 9.66 28.41
CA GLY A 61 -1.72 8.79 28.85
C GLY A 61 -1.00 8.07 27.72
N PHE A 62 0.23 7.66 28.02
CA PHE A 62 1.05 6.83 27.14
C PHE A 62 1.98 5.93 27.95
N LEU A 63 2.48 4.87 27.31
CA LEU A 63 3.22 3.79 27.97
C LEU A 63 4.63 3.66 27.36
N PRO A 64 5.64 4.40 27.85
CA PRO A 64 7.01 4.24 27.41
C PRO A 64 7.70 3.07 28.16
N THR A 65 8.61 2.35 27.51
CA THR A 65 9.41 1.32 28.18
C THR A 65 10.34 1.94 29.23
N VAL A 66 10.58 1.23 30.34
CA VAL A 66 11.54 1.66 31.37
C VAL A 66 12.96 1.78 30.82
N ALA A 67 13.28 0.99 29.79
CA ALA A 67 14.57 1.00 29.10
C ALA A 67 14.77 2.18 28.13
N SER A 68 13.72 2.93 27.78
CA SER A 68 13.78 4.00 26.77
C SER A 68 14.74 5.14 27.19
N SER A 69 15.84 5.31 26.47
CA SER A 69 16.77 6.43 26.65
C SER A 69 16.12 7.76 26.29
N THR A 70 15.25 7.78 25.27
CA THR A 70 14.50 8.97 24.88
C THR A 70 13.54 9.41 25.97
N PHE A 71 12.81 8.48 26.60
CA PHE A 71 11.90 8.83 27.68
C PHE A 71 12.64 9.35 28.92
N LYS A 72 13.83 8.79 29.22
CA LYS A 72 14.68 9.29 30.30
C LYS A 72 15.08 10.76 30.12
N LYS A 73 15.28 11.21 28.88
CA LYS A 73 15.50 12.63 28.54
C LYS A 73 14.19 13.42 28.57
N LEU A 74 13.14 12.91 27.92
CA LEU A 74 11.84 13.60 27.82
C LEU A 74 11.23 13.89 29.21
N ARG A 75 11.34 12.98 30.18
CA ARG A 75 10.76 13.17 31.52
C ARG A 75 11.45 14.26 32.35
N THR A 76 12.56 14.86 31.89
CA THR A 76 13.16 16.04 32.52
C THR A 76 12.56 17.34 31.99
N ALA A 77 11.80 17.30 30.89
CA ALA A 77 11.08 18.46 30.38
C ALA A 77 9.98 18.90 31.36
N SER A 78 9.70 20.20 31.40
CA SER A 78 8.58 20.74 32.19
C SER A 78 7.20 20.36 31.64
N SER A 79 7.13 20.11 30.33
CA SER A 79 5.92 19.80 29.57
C SER A 79 6.25 18.87 28.40
N PHE A 80 5.21 18.30 27.80
CA PHE A 80 5.33 17.53 26.58
C PHE A 80 4.14 17.80 25.67
N CYS A 81 4.33 17.60 24.37
CA CYS A 81 3.29 17.72 23.37
C CYS A 81 3.07 16.38 22.68
N VAL A 82 1.82 15.98 22.51
CA VAL A 82 1.42 14.82 21.73
C VAL A 82 1.07 15.28 20.33
N ASN A 83 1.83 14.86 19.32
CA ASN A 83 1.56 15.14 17.91
C ASN A 83 0.90 13.91 17.27
N VAL A 84 -0.37 14.01 16.89
CA VAL A 84 -1.08 12.94 16.17
C VAL A 84 -0.62 12.97 14.71
N LEU A 85 0.02 11.90 14.24
CA LEU A 85 0.64 11.89 12.92
C LEU A 85 -0.39 11.66 11.80
N ALA A 86 -0.20 12.36 10.68
CA ALA A 86 -0.95 12.18 9.45
C ALA A 86 -0.45 10.95 8.67
N ALA A 87 -1.31 10.36 7.83
CA ALA A 87 -1.02 9.13 7.10
C ALA A 87 0.20 9.22 6.16
N ASP A 88 0.53 10.42 5.67
CA ASP A 88 1.71 10.71 4.84
C ASP A 88 3.01 10.90 5.65
N GLN A 89 2.93 10.95 6.98
CA GLN A 89 4.09 11.11 7.87
C GLN A 89 4.74 9.77 8.29
N GLU A 90 4.59 8.71 7.48
CA GLU A 90 5.20 7.40 7.75
C GLU A 90 6.74 7.50 7.84
N GLU A 91 7.37 8.22 6.91
CA GLU A 91 8.82 8.38 6.89
C GLU A 91 9.34 9.10 8.15
N LEU A 92 8.65 10.15 8.59
CA LEU A 92 8.92 10.84 9.85
C LEU A 92 8.80 9.87 11.03
N CYS A 93 7.74 9.06 11.07
CA CYS A 93 7.57 8.05 12.11
C CYS A 93 8.75 7.05 12.14
N ARG A 94 9.18 6.54 10.98
CA ARG A 94 10.33 5.62 10.86
C ARG A 94 11.63 6.28 11.33
N ARG A 95 11.85 7.56 11.00
CA ARG A 95 13.00 8.33 11.48
C ARG A 95 13.05 8.41 13.01
N PHE A 96 11.93 8.70 13.66
CA PHE A 96 11.87 8.77 15.11
C PHE A 96 11.90 7.40 15.80
N ALA A 97 11.45 6.33 15.14
CA ALA A 97 11.59 4.95 15.63
C ALA A 97 13.03 4.42 15.51
N GLY A 98 13.82 4.92 14.56
CA GLY A 98 15.21 4.53 14.32
C GLY A 98 16.23 5.08 15.33
N ARG A 99 17.53 4.84 15.06
CA ARG A 99 18.67 5.31 15.87
C ARG A 99 19.38 6.55 15.31
N ALA A 100 18.76 7.24 14.35
CA ALA A 100 19.36 8.41 13.72
C ALA A 100 19.74 9.47 14.77
N PRO A 101 20.95 10.07 14.69
CA PRO A 101 21.25 11.30 15.41
C PRO A 101 20.38 12.45 14.86
N ASN A 102 20.26 13.55 15.61
CA ASN A 102 19.57 14.78 15.17
C ASN A 102 18.20 14.56 14.52
N LYS A 103 17.30 13.85 15.21
CA LYS A 103 15.98 13.46 14.65
C LYS A 103 15.10 14.63 14.23
N PHE A 104 15.37 15.85 14.71
CA PHE A 104 14.63 17.07 14.38
C PHE A 104 15.27 17.90 13.26
N GLU A 105 16.44 17.52 12.75
CA GLU A 105 17.09 18.23 11.63
C GLU A 105 16.18 18.18 10.38
N ASP A 106 15.98 19.30 9.69
CA ASP A 106 15.07 19.41 8.54
C ASP A 106 13.61 19.04 8.82
N ILE A 107 13.17 19.07 10.09
CA ILE A 107 11.76 18.94 10.46
C ILE A 107 11.23 20.29 10.92
N GLU A 108 10.22 20.79 10.22
CA GLU A 108 9.53 22.02 10.61
C GLU A 108 8.61 21.77 11.81
N TRP A 109 8.71 22.63 12.82
CA TRP A 109 7.85 22.61 13.99
C TRP A 109 7.74 24.00 14.61
N THR A 110 6.63 24.23 15.31
CA THR A 110 6.35 25.46 16.07
C THR A 110 6.17 25.15 17.55
N PRO A 111 6.53 26.05 18.47
CA PRO A 111 6.32 25.80 19.90
C PRO A 111 4.82 25.84 20.26
N ALA A 112 4.36 24.86 21.03
CA ALA A 112 3.12 24.93 21.78
C ALA A 112 3.18 26.05 22.84
N PRO A 113 2.06 26.43 23.49
CA PRO A 113 2.09 27.39 24.60
C PRO A 113 3.09 27.02 25.71
N SER A 114 3.28 25.73 25.99
CA SER A 114 4.28 25.26 26.96
C SER A 114 5.73 25.29 26.44
N GLY A 115 5.94 25.55 25.15
CA GLY A 115 7.23 25.50 24.46
C GLY A 115 7.56 24.14 23.82
N ALA A 116 6.77 23.09 24.06
CA ALA A 116 6.99 21.77 23.47
C ALA A 116 6.75 21.78 21.93
N PRO A 117 7.52 21.01 21.13
CA PRO A 117 7.38 21.03 19.67
C PRO A 117 6.03 20.51 19.13
N VAL A 118 5.36 21.33 18.33
CA VAL A 118 4.23 20.96 17.46
C VAL A 118 4.73 20.81 16.03
N LEU A 119 4.66 19.59 15.48
CA LEU A 119 5.11 19.31 14.13
C LEU A 119 4.20 19.94 13.08
N ASP A 120 4.79 20.47 12.01
CA ASP A 120 4.02 20.81 10.84
C ASP A 120 3.39 19.56 10.19
N GLY A 121 2.20 19.71 9.62
CA GLY A 121 1.45 18.61 9.00
C GLY A 121 0.84 17.58 9.97
N ALA A 122 1.02 17.71 11.29
CA ALA A 122 0.32 16.87 12.25
C ALA A 122 -1.20 17.01 12.13
N VAL A 123 -1.96 15.95 12.40
CA VAL A 123 -3.43 15.99 12.40
C VAL A 123 -3.94 16.87 13.53
N ALA A 124 -3.35 16.71 14.71
CA ALA A 124 -3.70 17.44 15.92
C ALA A 124 -2.52 17.46 16.90
N TYR A 125 -2.51 18.43 17.80
CA TYR A 125 -1.62 18.43 18.97
C TYR A 125 -2.38 18.50 20.29
N ILE A 126 -1.73 17.99 21.34
CA ILE A 126 -2.22 18.03 22.72
C ILE A 126 -1.05 18.41 23.61
N ASP A 127 -1.06 19.64 24.14
CA ASP A 127 -0.04 20.20 25.02
C ASP A 127 -0.33 19.83 26.48
N CYS A 128 0.65 19.25 27.16
CA CYS A 128 0.47 18.59 28.45
C CYS A 128 1.58 18.92 29.45
N THR A 129 1.24 18.88 30.73
CA THR A 129 2.22 18.74 31.84
C THR A 129 2.16 17.33 32.41
N PHE A 130 3.25 16.84 33.00
CA PHE A 130 3.25 15.54 33.66
C PHE A 130 2.39 15.56 34.94
N GLU A 131 1.36 14.71 34.98
CA GLU A 131 0.49 14.53 36.16
C GLU A 131 1.04 13.40 37.05
N SER A 132 1.39 12.25 36.45
CA SER A 132 2.00 11.14 37.19
C SER A 132 2.80 10.21 36.27
N ILE A 133 3.77 9.52 36.85
CA ILE A 133 4.57 8.48 36.21
C ILE A 133 4.65 7.30 37.18
N THR A 134 4.04 6.16 36.84
CA THR A 134 3.94 4.98 37.71
C THR A 134 4.54 3.75 37.05
N ASP A 135 5.25 2.90 37.80
CA ASP A 135 5.76 1.63 37.29
C ASP A 135 4.62 0.65 36.93
N ALA A 136 4.71 0.03 35.76
CA ALA A 136 3.76 -0.99 35.27
C ALA A 136 4.51 -2.10 34.52
N GLY A 137 5.21 -2.95 35.28
CA GLY A 137 6.02 -4.03 34.70
C GLY A 137 7.28 -3.49 34.04
N ASP A 138 7.45 -3.73 32.74
CA ASP A 138 8.58 -3.23 31.93
C ASP A 138 8.30 -1.86 31.27
N HIS A 139 7.15 -1.26 31.56
CA HIS A 139 6.74 0.07 31.10
C HIS A 139 6.39 0.99 32.26
N TYR A 140 6.36 2.30 31.98
CA TYR A 140 5.69 3.28 32.83
C TYR A 140 4.26 3.51 32.35
N ILE A 141 3.37 3.89 33.27
CA ILE A 141 2.12 4.60 32.97
C ILE A 141 2.40 6.08 33.18
N VAL A 142 2.46 6.84 32.09
CA VAL A 142 2.57 8.30 32.12
C VAL A 142 1.20 8.87 31.92
N VAL A 143 0.77 9.74 32.83
CA VAL A 143 -0.46 10.53 32.73
C VAL A 143 -0.07 11.99 32.56
N GLY A 144 -0.67 12.66 31.58
CA GLY A 144 -0.52 14.09 31.34
C GLY A 144 -1.81 14.85 31.60
N ALA A 145 -1.68 16.00 32.26
CA ALA A 145 -2.76 16.97 32.39
C ALA A 145 -2.77 17.88 31.16
N VAL A 146 -3.87 17.87 30.42
CA VAL A 146 -4.01 18.63 29.17
C VAL A 146 -4.18 20.10 29.48
N GLN A 147 -3.31 20.93 28.91
CA GLN A 147 -3.35 22.39 29.03
C GLN A 147 -4.02 23.03 27.82
N GLU A 148 -3.72 22.51 26.62
CA GLU A 148 -4.28 22.97 25.36
C GLU A 148 -4.33 21.83 24.34
N LEU A 149 -5.27 21.87 23.40
CA LEU A 149 -5.34 20.93 22.29
C LEU A 149 -5.97 21.59 21.06
N GLN A 150 -5.50 21.21 19.88
CA GLN A 150 -6.02 21.75 18.62
C GLN A 150 -5.94 20.70 17.51
N VAL A 151 -6.95 20.70 16.63
CA VAL A 151 -6.88 20.03 15.33
C VAL A 151 -6.15 20.96 14.35
N CYS A 152 -5.03 20.52 13.81
CA CYS A 152 -4.22 21.32 12.89
C CYS A 152 -4.64 21.08 11.44
N SER A 153 -4.77 19.80 11.05
CA SER A 153 -5.09 19.39 9.69
C SER A 153 -6.09 18.22 9.70
N PRO A 154 -7.28 18.35 9.11
CA PRO A 154 -8.32 17.31 9.12
C PRO A 154 -8.07 16.25 8.04
N VAL A 155 -6.87 15.65 8.01
CA VAL A 155 -6.48 14.56 7.11
C VAL A 155 -6.53 13.20 7.81
N PRO A 156 -6.59 12.07 7.08
CA PRO A 156 -6.55 10.75 7.69
C PRO A 156 -5.29 10.53 8.55
N PRO A 157 -5.41 9.95 9.76
CA PRO A 157 -4.29 9.69 10.64
C PRO A 157 -3.47 8.48 10.19
N LEU A 158 -2.19 8.45 10.60
CA LEU A 158 -1.35 7.27 10.53
C LEU A 158 -1.81 6.24 11.57
N LEU A 159 -2.04 5.01 11.10
CA LEU A 159 -2.40 3.86 11.92
C LEU A 159 -1.26 2.85 11.96
N PHE A 160 -1.18 2.10 13.06
CA PHE A 160 -0.31 0.94 13.20
C PHE A 160 -1.15 -0.30 13.51
N PHE A 161 -1.00 -1.34 12.68
CA PHE A 161 -1.77 -2.57 12.79
C PHE A 161 -0.96 -3.77 12.28
N GLN A 162 -0.88 -4.85 13.05
CA GLN A 162 -0.10 -6.06 12.73
C GLN A 162 1.32 -5.81 12.17
N GLY A 163 2.04 -4.87 12.78
CA GLY A 163 3.43 -4.57 12.40
C GLY A 163 3.59 -3.69 11.16
N GLY A 164 2.49 -3.25 10.53
CA GLY A 164 2.49 -2.35 9.38
C GLY A 164 1.88 -1.00 9.69
N TYR A 165 2.21 -0.02 8.85
CA TYR A 165 1.55 1.28 8.82
C TYR A 165 0.37 1.26 7.85
N GLY A 166 -0.62 2.10 8.10
CA GLY A 166 -1.78 2.27 7.24
C GLY A 166 -2.49 3.59 7.53
N ARG A 167 -3.66 3.76 6.91
CA ARG A 167 -4.51 4.94 7.09
C ARG A 167 -5.93 4.53 7.48
N PHE A 168 -6.63 5.42 8.17
CA PHE A 168 -8.08 5.26 8.33
C PHE A 168 -8.77 5.44 6.97
N ALA A 169 -9.56 4.45 6.57
CA ALA A 169 -10.48 4.55 5.45
C ALA A 169 -11.89 4.26 5.99
N PRO A 170 -12.87 5.16 5.78
CA PRO A 170 -14.23 4.89 6.20
C PRO A 170 -14.78 3.67 5.45
N LEU A 171 -15.59 2.86 6.15
CA LEU A 171 -16.37 1.75 5.58
C LEU A 171 -17.49 2.30 4.69
N SER A 172 -17.17 3.06 3.66
CA SER A 172 -18.17 3.50 2.70
C SER A 172 -18.49 2.32 1.78
N LEU A 173 -19.77 1.99 1.67
CA LEU A 173 -20.35 0.97 0.78
C LEU A 173 -20.00 1.15 -0.71
N HIS A 174 -19.22 2.16 -1.06
CA HIS A 174 -18.76 2.49 -2.40
C HIS A 174 -17.26 2.74 -2.28
N ALA A 175 -16.45 1.88 -2.91
CA ALA A 175 -15.05 2.21 -3.19
C ALA A 175 -14.98 3.63 -3.76
N PRO A 176 -13.97 4.46 -3.44
CA PRO A 176 -13.84 5.77 -4.07
C PRO A 176 -13.91 5.57 -5.59
N PHE A 177 -15.02 6.03 -6.18
CA PHE A 177 -15.23 5.99 -7.62
C PHE A 177 -14.27 7.01 -8.21
N GLU A 178 -13.03 6.59 -8.48
CA GLU A 178 -12.09 7.43 -9.22
C GLU A 178 -12.63 7.63 -10.65
N THR A 179 -12.52 8.86 -11.15
CA THR A 179 -13.00 9.28 -12.48
C THR A 179 -12.53 8.33 -13.60
N ASP A 180 -11.34 7.74 -13.43
CA ASP A 180 -10.72 6.80 -14.38
C ASP A 180 -11.49 5.47 -14.46
N LEU A 181 -12.11 5.00 -13.37
CA LEU A 181 -12.99 3.82 -13.38
C LEU A 181 -14.25 4.06 -14.22
N ILE A 182 -14.92 5.20 -14.02
CA ILE A 182 -16.13 5.55 -14.79
C ILE A 182 -15.79 5.72 -16.28
N ARG A 183 -14.65 6.34 -16.59
CA ARG A 183 -14.16 6.45 -17.98
C ARG A 183 -13.89 5.07 -18.57
N GLY A 184 -13.24 4.18 -17.82
CA GLY A 184 -12.98 2.81 -18.23
C GLY A 184 -14.25 2.03 -18.53
N VAL A 185 -15.25 2.07 -17.65
CA VAL A 185 -16.57 1.43 -17.86
C VAL A 185 -17.24 1.98 -19.11
N ARG A 186 -17.36 3.31 -19.24
CA ARG A 186 -18.04 3.94 -20.39
C ARG A 186 -17.33 3.66 -21.72
N ARG A 187 -16.00 3.60 -21.70
CA ARG A 187 -15.21 3.28 -22.89
C ARG A 187 -15.41 1.83 -23.29
N ALA A 188 -15.34 0.91 -22.33
CA ALA A 188 -15.61 -0.50 -22.55
C ALA A 188 -17.04 -0.75 -23.09
N GLU A 189 -18.06 -0.09 -22.53
CA GLU A 189 -19.44 -0.20 -23.00
C GLU A 189 -19.58 0.21 -24.48
N ARG A 190 -18.96 1.34 -24.87
CA ARG A 190 -18.96 1.82 -26.27
C ARG A 190 -18.28 0.88 -27.26
N HIS A 191 -17.33 0.07 -26.79
CA HIS A 191 -16.56 -0.86 -27.63
C HIS A 191 -16.90 -2.33 -27.37
N SER A 192 -17.97 -2.62 -26.62
CA SER A 192 -18.40 -3.97 -26.21
C SER A 192 -18.53 -4.95 -27.39
N ALA A 193 -19.23 -4.56 -28.45
CA ALA A 193 -19.37 -5.39 -29.66
C ALA A 193 -18.01 -5.72 -30.33
N LYS A 194 -17.05 -4.78 -30.27
CA LYS A 194 -15.70 -4.99 -30.81
C LYS A 194 -14.88 -5.93 -29.92
N MET A 195 -15.03 -5.81 -28.59
CA MET A 195 -14.41 -6.73 -27.64
C MET A 195 -14.92 -8.16 -27.82
N GLU A 196 -16.24 -8.35 -28.01
CA GLU A 196 -16.82 -9.67 -28.29
C GLU A 196 -16.31 -10.25 -29.62
N GLN A 197 -16.20 -9.42 -30.65
CA GLN A 197 -15.61 -9.83 -31.93
C GLN A 197 -14.15 -10.25 -31.76
N LEU A 198 -13.38 -9.47 -31.01
CA LEU A 198 -11.97 -9.74 -30.75
C LEU A 198 -11.81 -11.05 -29.97
N ALA A 199 -12.60 -11.25 -28.92
CA ALA A 199 -12.58 -12.46 -28.12
C ALA A 199 -12.89 -13.71 -28.96
N THR A 200 -13.91 -13.62 -29.82
CA THR A 200 -14.26 -14.69 -30.77
C THR A 200 -13.13 -14.97 -31.76
N SER A 201 -12.43 -13.93 -32.24
CA SER A 201 -11.35 -14.08 -33.22
C SER A 201 -10.07 -14.68 -32.63
N LEU A 202 -9.79 -14.38 -31.36
CA LEU A 202 -8.62 -14.87 -30.64
C LEU A 202 -8.88 -16.22 -29.96
N ASP A 203 -10.15 -16.62 -29.80
CA ASP A 203 -10.58 -17.73 -28.95
C ASP A 203 -10.06 -17.56 -27.52
N ALA A 204 -10.27 -16.36 -26.97
CA ALA A 204 -9.64 -15.89 -25.74
C ALA A 204 -10.54 -14.93 -24.97
N ASP A 205 -10.27 -14.79 -23.68
CA ASP A 205 -10.93 -13.82 -22.81
C ASP A 205 -10.36 -12.43 -22.97
N ILE A 206 -11.22 -11.45 -23.28
CA ILE A 206 -10.82 -10.05 -23.45
C ILE A 206 -11.29 -9.23 -22.25
N SER A 207 -10.35 -8.60 -21.54
CA SER A 207 -10.66 -7.74 -20.40
C SER A 207 -10.03 -6.35 -20.50
N ILE A 208 -10.63 -5.36 -19.83
CA ILE A 208 -10.07 -4.01 -19.68
C ILE A 208 -9.74 -3.77 -18.21
N MET A 209 -8.54 -3.29 -17.95
CA MET A 209 -8.07 -2.89 -16.63
C MET A 209 -7.86 -1.37 -16.57
N ALA A 210 -8.20 -0.73 -15.44
CA ALA A 210 -7.80 0.66 -15.15
C ALA A 210 -6.85 0.73 -13.98
N VAL A 211 -5.96 1.71 -14.01
CA VAL A 211 -5.16 2.11 -12.85
C VAL A 211 -6.04 2.90 -11.88
N ILE A 212 -6.02 2.51 -10.60
CA ILE A 212 -6.73 3.16 -9.50
C ILE A 212 -5.72 3.33 -8.36
N GLY A 213 -5.16 4.53 -8.23
CA GLY A 213 -4.02 4.79 -7.36
C GLY A 213 -2.88 3.78 -7.55
N ASP A 214 -2.71 2.91 -6.55
CA ASP A 214 -1.60 1.97 -6.38
C ASP A 214 -1.95 0.55 -6.87
N GLU A 215 -3.11 0.38 -7.51
CA GLU A 215 -3.71 -0.88 -7.95
C GLU A 215 -4.20 -0.76 -9.40
N MET A 216 -4.46 -1.91 -10.03
CA MET A 216 -5.25 -2.02 -11.26
C MET A 216 -6.53 -2.77 -10.95
N ALA A 217 -7.66 -2.36 -11.53
CA ALA A 217 -8.92 -3.08 -11.40
C ALA A 217 -9.41 -3.58 -12.75
N VAL A 218 -9.91 -4.82 -12.81
CA VAL A 218 -10.60 -5.38 -13.98
C VAL A 218 -12.00 -4.78 -14.06
N ILE A 219 -12.33 -4.09 -15.15
CA ILE A 219 -13.56 -3.28 -15.28
C ILE A 219 -14.60 -3.92 -16.19
N VAL A 220 -14.19 -4.56 -17.29
CA VAL A 220 -15.08 -5.23 -18.25
C VAL A 220 -14.41 -6.48 -18.78
N SER A 221 -15.20 -7.53 -19.08
CA SER A 221 -14.78 -8.74 -19.79
C SER A 221 -15.72 -9.05 -20.95
N GLY A 222 -15.21 -9.63 -22.03
CA GLY A 222 -15.88 -9.81 -23.31
C GLY A 222 -15.85 -11.25 -23.86
N THR A 223 -16.19 -12.27 -23.07
CA THR A 223 -16.59 -13.63 -23.54
C THR A 223 -17.37 -14.36 -22.43
N GLY A 224 -18.21 -15.32 -22.85
CA GLY A 224 -19.30 -15.91 -22.04
C GLY A 224 -18.85 -16.95 -21.02
N GLU A 225 -19.55 -16.95 -19.87
CA GLU A 225 -19.32 -17.80 -18.68
C GLU A 225 -17.87 -17.83 -18.18
N PHE A 226 -17.56 -16.93 -17.23
CA PHE A 226 -16.44 -16.99 -16.28
C PHE A 226 -15.68 -18.33 -16.25
N HIS A 227 -14.77 -18.55 -17.20
CA HIS A 227 -13.91 -19.72 -17.20
C HIS A 227 -12.62 -19.35 -16.46
N ASP A 228 -12.44 -20.06 -15.34
CA ASP A 228 -11.32 -20.00 -14.40
C ASP A 228 -10.88 -18.62 -13.88
N GLY A 229 -11.69 -18.07 -12.96
CA GLY A 229 -11.13 -17.50 -11.74
C GLY A 229 -11.03 -15.98 -11.60
N GLN A 230 -11.19 -15.19 -12.67
CA GLN A 230 -11.17 -13.73 -12.58
C GLN A 230 -12.56 -13.07 -12.65
N ARG A 231 -12.76 -11.99 -11.87
CA ARG A 231 -14.08 -11.35 -11.71
C ARG A 231 -14.03 -9.85 -11.99
N LEU A 232 -15.13 -9.31 -12.52
CA LEU A 232 -15.34 -7.85 -12.56
C LEU A 232 -15.11 -7.24 -11.17
N GLY A 233 -14.29 -6.20 -11.10
CA GLY A 233 -13.88 -5.55 -9.85
C GLY A 233 -12.67 -6.17 -9.16
N GLU A 234 -12.05 -7.20 -9.74
CA GLU A 234 -10.80 -7.78 -9.22
C GLU A 234 -9.69 -6.74 -9.23
N ARG A 235 -8.99 -6.61 -8.10
CA ARG A 235 -7.88 -5.69 -7.89
C ARG A 235 -6.56 -6.45 -7.96
N ILE A 236 -5.61 -5.87 -8.67
CA ILE A 236 -4.26 -6.37 -8.88
C ILE A 236 -3.29 -5.29 -8.38
N PRO A 237 -2.26 -5.61 -7.60
CA PRO A 237 -1.33 -4.60 -7.11
C PRO A 237 -0.53 -4.01 -8.27
N LEU A 238 -0.36 -2.68 -8.29
CA LEU A 238 0.51 -2.00 -9.26
C LEU A 238 1.95 -1.96 -8.74
N MET A 239 2.62 -3.11 -8.71
CA MET A 239 4.00 -3.27 -8.28
C MET A 239 4.71 -4.35 -9.11
N PRO A 240 6.05 -4.35 -9.22
CA PRO A 240 6.76 -5.41 -9.93
C PRO A 240 6.41 -6.82 -9.38
N PRO A 241 6.23 -7.84 -10.25
CA PRO A 241 6.42 -7.81 -11.71
C PRO A 241 5.24 -7.23 -12.53
N MET A 242 4.18 -6.77 -11.87
CA MET A 242 2.95 -6.28 -12.50
C MET A 242 2.97 -4.78 -12.80
N GLY A 243 2.16 -4.38 -13.78
CA GLY A 243 1.93 -2.97 -14.11
C GLY A 243 2.83 -2.41 -15.22
N GLU A 244 3.65 -3.22 -15.88
CA GLU A 244 4.58 -2.77 -16.92
C GLU A 244 3.89 -1.92 -18.01
N MET A 245 2.70 -2.34 -18.47
CA MET A 245 1.96 -1.64 -19.52
C MET A 245 1.38 -0.30 -19.06
N CYS A 246 1.17 -0.13 -17.76
CA CYS A 246 0.72 1.13 -17.18
C CYS A 246 1.88 2.10 -16.95
N LEU A 247 3.07 1.58 -16.63
CA LEU A 247 4.23 2.38 -16.21
C LEU A 247 5.21 2.68 -17.35
N ALA A 248 5.18 1.94 -18.45
CA ALA A 248 6.18 2.06 -19.51
C ALA A 248 6.29 3.47 -20.10
N TRP A 249 5.25 4.31 -20.08
CA TRP A 249 5.30 5.68 -20.61
C TRP A 249 5.21 6.78 -19.54
N GLU A 250 5.33 6.43 -18.26
CA GLU A 250 5.33 7.40 -17.17
C GLU A 250 6.70 8.07 -16.99
N ASP A 251 6.74 9.14 -16.20
CA ASP A 251 7.98 9.81 -15.82
C ASP A 251 8.87 8.96 -14.89
N GLU A 252 10.15 9.32 -14.81
CA GLU A 252 11.14 8.56 -14.02
C GLU A 252 10.80 8.55 -12.53
N GLU A 253 10.19 9.61 -12.00
CA GLU A 253 9.77 9.66 -10.58
C GLU A 253 8.68 8.63 -10.28
N THR A 254 7.71 8.47 -11.18
CA THR A 254 6.64 7.48 -11.06
C THR A 254 7.17 6.07 -11.24
N ILE A 255 8.11 5.87 -12.16
CA ILE A 255 8.80 4.57 -12.34
C ILE A 255 9.61 4.21 -11.10
N GLU A 256 10.35 5.15 -10.50
CA GLU A 256 11.12 4.89 -9.26
C GLU A 256 10.21 4.54 -8.08
N ARG A 257 9.08 5.23 -7.92
CA ARG A 257 8.08 4.87 -6.90
C ARG A 257 7.51 3.47 -7.10
N TRP A 258 7.30 3.05 -8.34
CA TRP A 258 6.87 1.69 -8.67
C TRP A 258 7.97 0.66 -8.37
N LEU A 259 9.22 0.91 -8.79
CA LEU A 259 10.37 0.04 -8.52
C LEU A 259 10.66 -0.11 -7.02
N ALA A 260 10.46 0.93 -6.23
CA ALA A 260 10.61 0.90 -4.77
C ALA A 260 9.63 -0.08 -4.07
N ARG A 261 8.57 -0.53 -4.78
CA ARG A 261 7.62 -1.53 -4.28
C ARG A 261 8.05 -2.98 -4.57
N ALA A 262 9.13 -3.19 -5.34
CA ALA A 262 9.72 -4.52 -5.55
C ALA A 262 10.16 -5.13 -4.21
N LEU A 263 9.92 -6.42 -4.03
CA LEU A 263 10.28 -7.10 -2.79
C LEU A 263 11.71 -7.65 -2.84
N PRO A 264 12.43 -7.74 -1.71
CA PRO A 264 13.77 -8.32 -1.68
C PRO A 264 13.86 -9.79 -2.12
N ALA A 265 12.73 -10.51 -2.10
CA ALA A 265 12.63 -11.90 -2.53
C ALA A 265 12.46 -12.07 -4.04
N ASP A 266 12.32 -10.97 -4.78
CA ASP A 266 12.17 -10.97 -6.22
C ASP A 266 13.50 -11.35 -6.91
N GLU A 267 13.43 -12.27 -7.87
CA GLU A 267 14.60 -12.70 -8.64
C GLU A 267 15.04 -11.63 -9.65
N CYS A 268 14.15 -10.71 -10.02
CA CYS A 268 14.42 -9.63 -10.95
C CYS A 268 14.91 -8.36 -10.25
N THR A 269 15.93 -7.73 -10.83
CA THR A 269 16.47 -6.47 -10.34
C THR A 269 15.68 -5.27 -10.89
N PRO A 270 15.80 -4.08 -10.28
CA PRO A 270 15.24 -2.86 -10.87
C PRO A 270 15.69 -2.59 -12.31
N GLN A 271 16.89 -3.05 -12.69
CA GLN A 271 17.40 -2.92 -14.05
C GLN A 271 16.66 -3.85 -15.03
N ASP A 272 16.29 -5.06 -14.60
CA ASP A 272 15.51 -6.00 -15.40
C ASP A 272 14.12 -5.45 -15.68
N TYR A 273 13.50 -4.82 -14.68
CA TYR A 273 12.21 -4.12 -14.85
C TYR A 273 12.30 -2.94 -15.80
N ARG A 274 13.37 -2.14 -15.74
CA ARG A 274 13.59 -1.07 -16.73
C ARG A 274 13.75 -1.62 -18.15
N ALA A 275 14.44 -2.74 -18.32
CA ALA A 275 14.55 -3.41 -19.61
C ALA A 275 13.17 -3.86 -20.12
N ARG A 276 12.30 -4.39 -19.26
CA ARG A 276 10.91 -4.74 -19.59
C ARG A 276 10.11 -3.55 -20.07
N LEU A 277 10.15 -2.44 -19.32
CA LEU A 277 9.48 -1.19 -19.73
C LEU A 277 9.97 -0.73 -21.10
N GLN A 278 11.27 -0.87 -21.40
CA GLN A 278 11.81 -0.53 -22.71
C GLN A 278 11.27 -1.44 -23.82
N VAL A 279 11.22 -2.76 -23.60
CA VAL A 279 10.65 -3.68 -24.59
C VAL A 279 9.17 -3.38 -24.84
N ALA A 280 8.40 -3.09 -23.79
CA ALA A 280 7.00 -2.68 -23.90
C ALA A 280 6.83 -1.38 -24.71
N ARG A 281 7.74 -0.40 -24.54
CA ARG A 281 7.76 0.82 -25.36
C ARG A 281 8.03 0.52 -26.84
N ASP A 282 9.01 -0.33 -27.11
CA ASP A 282 9.49 -0.61 -28.46
C ASP A 282 8.44 -1.37 -29.28
N ARG A 283 7.70 -2.29 -28.64
CA ARG A 283 6.70 -3.14 -29.30
C ARG A 283 5.28 -2.60 -29.20
N GLY A 284 4.97 -1.80 -28.19
CA GLY A 284 3.62 -1.33 -27.90
C GLY A 284 2.72 -2.37 -27.23
N TRP A 285 3.25 -3.51 -26.81
CA TRP A 285 2.53 -4.59 -26.15
C TRP A 285 3.48 -5.42 -25.29
N SER A 286 2.91 -6.20 -24.36
CA SER A 286 3.65 -7.18 -23.57
C SER A 286 2.93 -8.52 -23.49
N ALA A 287 3.66 -9.56 -23.08
CA ALA A 287 3.16 -10.92 -22.94
C ALA A 287 3.63 -11.52 -21.62
N THR A 288 2.76 -12.28 -20.98
CA THR A 288 3.11 -13.19 -19.88
C THR A 288 3.13 -14.61 -20.39
N MET A 289 4.13 -15.38 -19.98
CA MET A 289 4.22 -16.80 -20.29
C MET A 289 3.59 -17.62 -19.17
N ARG A 290 2.94 -18.73 -19.52
CA ARG A 290 2.53 -19.69 -18.51
C ARG A 290 3.79 -20.33 -17.92
N GLY A 291 4.00 -20.16 -16.61
CA GLY A 291 5.17 -20.68 -15.90
C GLY A 291 4.92 -22.04 -15.25
N ASP A 292 5.95 -22.59 -14.59
CA ASP A 292 5.85 -23.82 -13.75
C ASP A 292 5.16 -23.57 -12.39
N TYR A 293 4.73 -22.34 -12.13
CA TYR A 293 3.94 -22.00 -10.94
C TYR A 293 2.56 -22.64 -11.07
N ALA A 294 2.06 -23.28 -10.02
CA ALA A 294 0.70 -23.82 -10.07
C ALA A 294 -0.27 -22.65 -10.32
N ASP A 295 -0.85 -22.58 -11.53
CA ASP A 295 -1.79 -21.53 -11.95
C ASP A 295 -2.79 -21.24 -10.80
N ASP A 296 -3.33 -22.28 -10.18
CA ASP A 296 -4.24 -22.22 -9.04
C ASP A 296 -3.73 -21.40 -7.83
N GLU A 297 -2.45 -21.47 -7.48
CA GLU A 297 -1.91 -20.81 -6.28
C GLU A 297 -1.82 -19.29 -6.48
N VAL A 298 -1.28 -18.84 -7.62
CA VAL A 298 -1.17 -17.41 -7.95
C VAL A 298 -2.56 -16.79 -8.14
N TYR A 299 -3.45 -17.47 -8.86
CA TYR A 299 -4.83 -17.01 -9.03
C TYR A 299 -5.59 -16.99 -7.69
N SER A 300 -5.35 -17.95 -6.79
CA SER A 300 -5.94 -17.92 -5.45
C SER A 300 -5.43 -16.75 -4.60
N VAL A 301 -4.15 -16.40 -4.73
CA VAL A 301 -3.51 -15.27 -4.05
C VAL A 301 -4.03 -13.93 -4.57
N LEU A 302 -4.17 -13.78 -5.89
CA LEU A 302 -4.80 -12.60 -6.50
C LEU A 302 -6.28 -12.48 -6.13
N ARG A 303 -6.97 -13.61 -5.93
CA ARG A 303 -8.35 -13.63 -5.42
C ARG A 303 -8.44 -13.21 -3.95
N GLU A 304 -7.50 -13.65 -3.11
CA GLU A 304 -7.43 -13.21 -1.71
C GLU A 304 -7.09 -11.70 -1.63
N TYR A 305 -6.15 -11.24 -2.45
CA TYR A 305 -5.80 -9.82 -2.58
C TYR A 305 -6.97 -8.98 -3.09
N SER A 306 -7.71 -9.43 -4.10
CA SER A 306 -8.84 -8.68 -4.63
C SER A 306 -10.05 -8.61 -3.69
N SER A 307 -10.12 -9.48 -2.69
CA SER A 307 -11.21 -9.47 -1.69
C SER A 307 -11.24 -8.19 -0.85
N GLY A 308 -10.11 -7.45 -0.75
CA GLY A 308 -9.98 -6.26 0.09
C GLY A 308 -10.05 -6.53 1.60
N LEU A 309 -10.14 -7.81 2.02
CA LEU A 309 -10.34 -8.24 3.40
C LEU A 309 -9.09 -8.96 3.93
N TYR A 310 -7.95 -8.28 3.90
CA TYR A 310 -6.69 -8.83 4.38
C TYR A 310 -5.99 -7.87 5.34
N THR A 311 -5.29 -8.42 6.33
CA THR A 311 -4.45 -7.65 7.23
C THR A 311 -3.13 -7.27 6.55
N PRO A 312 -2.37 -6.28 7.05
CA PRO A 312 -1.04 -5.96 6.52
C PRO A 312 -0.06 -7.15 6.51
N ALA A 313 -0.22 -8.11 7.42
CA ALA A 313 0.60 -9.33 7.43
C ALA A 313 0.20 -10.28 6.30
N GLN A 314 -1.11 -10.46 6.06
CA GLN A 314 -1.60 -11.21 4.91
C GLN A 314 -1.19 -10.53 3.60
N GLU A 315 -1.31 -9.21 3.50
CA GLU A 315 -0.86 -8.44 2.34
C GLU A 315 0.62 -8.69 2.02
N ARG A 316 1.52 -8.61 3.02
CA ARG A 316 2.94 -8.89 2.82
C ARG A 316 3.18 -10.30 2.28
N ARG A 317 2.52 -11.30 2.85
CA ARG A 317 2.60 -12.69 2.38
C ARG A 317 2.11 -12.84 0.94
N LEU A 318 0.98 -12.21 0.59
CA LEU A 318 0.43 -12.23 -0.77
C LEU A 318 1.41 -11.59 -1.75
N ARG A 319 1.99 -10.44 -1.40
CA ARG A 319 3.01 -9.76 -2.20
C ARG A 319 4.28 -10.60 -2.38
N GLU A 320 4.72 -11.33 -1.35
CA GLU A 320 5.88 -12.24 -1.43
C GLU A 320 5.65 -13.37 -2.43
N ILE A 321 4.44 -13.93 -2.50
CA ILE A 321 4.08 -14.95 -3.49
C ILE A 321 4.06 -14.34 -4.90
N ILE A 322 3.49 -13.14 -5.06
CA ILE A 322 3.47 -12.43 -6.35
C ILE A 322 4.91 -12.18 -6.86
N ALA A 323 5.83 -11.78 -5.99
CA ALA A 323 7.23 -11.54 -6.35
C ALA A 323 7.97 -12.81 -6.84
N GLN A 324 7.47 -14.01 -6.52
CA GLN A 324 8.04 -15.25 -7.03
C GLN A 324 7.64 -15.54 -8.49
N THR A 325 6.64 -14.83 -9.02
CA THR A 325 6.15 -15.03 -10.40
C THR A 325 6.94 -14.26 -11.46
N SER A 326 7.93 -13.45 -11.05
CA SER A 326 8.61 -12.48 -11.92
C SER A 326 9.25 -13.06 -13.18
N SER A 327 9.67 -14.33 -13.17
CA SER A 327 10.26 -15.02 -14.31
C SER A 327 9.28 -15.18 -15.48
N GLY A 328 7.99 -15.40 -15.20
CA GLY A 328 6.94 -15.56 -16.22
C GLY A 328 6.61 -14.25 -16.96
N TYR A 329 7.03 -13.11 -16.42
CA TYR A 329 6.87 -11.77 -17.00
C TYR A 329 8.14 -11.31 -17.77
N ALA A 330 9.14 -12.18 -17.94
CA ALA A 330 10.32 -11.82 -18.71
C ALA A 330 9.97 -11.65 -20.20
N PRO A 331 10.52 -10.63 -20.91
CA PRO A 331 10.20 -10.42 -22.30
C PRO A 331 10.67 -11.60 -23.16
N VAL A 332 9.80 -12.03 -24.08
CA VAL A 332 10.09 -13.13 -25.01
C VAL A 332 10.22 -12.59 -26.44
N ASP A 333 11.29 -12.99 -27.12
CA ASP A 333 11.43 -12.83 -28.56
C ASP A 333 10.77 -14.03 -29.24
N PHE A 334 9.55 -13.81 -29.75
CA PHE A 334 8.80 -14.85 -30.44
C PHE A 334 9.44 -15.18 -31.78
N VAL A 335 9.69 -16.47 -32.00
CA VAL A 335 10.23 -17.03 -33.24
C VAL A 335 9.09 -17.74 -33.96
N ASP A 336 8.89 -17.39 -35.24
CA ASP A 336 7.70 -17.77 -36.02
C ASP A 336 7.33 -19.26 -35.92
N GLU A 337 8.31 -20.16 -36.05
CA GLU A 337 8.08 -21.61 -36.10
C GLU A 337 8.05 -22.28 -34.71
N ARG A 338 8.43 -21.57 -33.64
CA ARG A 338 8.47 -22.12 -32.28
C ARG A 338 7.07 -22.07 -31.67
N SER A 339 6.75 -23.08 -30.86
CA SER A 339 5.48 -23.17 -30.13
C SER A 339 5.59 -22.53 -28.75
N TYR A 340 4.54 -21.84 -28.31
CA TYR A 340 4.49 -21.05 -27.08
C TYR A 340 3.15 -21.22 -26.35
N ASP A 341 3.22 -21.23 -25.02
CA ASP A 341 2.08 -21.20 -24.11
C ASP A 341 2.01 -19.81 -23.44
N VAL A 342 1.35 -18.89 -24.13
CA VAL A 342 1.17 -17.51 -23.65
C VAL A 342 0.00 -17.50 -22.66
N ASP A 343 0.23 -16.95 -21.47
CA ASP A 343 -0.80 -16.79 -20.45
C ASP A 343 -1.68 -15.57 -20.76
N SER A 344 -1.05 -14.42 -21.05
CA SER A 344 -1.79 -13.23 -21.49
C SER A 344 -1.00 -12.30 -22.39
N LEU A 345 -1.72 -11.54 -23.21
CA LEU A 345 -1.22 -10.43 -24.03
C LEU A 345 -1.85 -9.12 -23.53
N MET A 346 -1.05 -8.07 -23.41
CA MET A 346 -1.49 -6.77 -22.88
C MET A 346 -1.07 -5.63 -23.80
N VAL A 347 -1.98 -4.69 -24.06
CA VAL A 347 -1.75 -3.49 -24.87
C VAL A 347 -2.28 -2.25 -24.16
N PRO A 348 -1.66 -1.06 -24.35
CA PRO A 348 -2.09 0.15 -23.69
C PRO A 348 -3.24 0.79 -24.45
N VAL A 349 -4.24 1.28 -23.72
CA VAL A 349 -5.30 2.14 -24.27
C VAL A 349 -5.08 3.56 -23.73
N ARG A 350 -4.84 4.50 -24.64
CA ARG A 350 -4.41 5.86 -24.31
C ARG A 350 -5.59 6.82 -24.20
N ASP A 351 -5.45 7.81 -23.33
CA ASP A 351 -6.34 8.97 -23.29
C ASP A 351 -5.99 9.99 -24.38
N ALA A 352 -6.76 11.08 -24.47
CA ALA A 352 -6.53 12.15 -25.44
C ALA A 352 -5.18 12.88 -25.26
N ALA A 353 -4.58 12.81 -24.06
CA ALA A 353 -3.26 13.34 -23.76
C ALA A 353 -2.13 12.34 -24.09
N GLY A 354 -2.47 11.13 -24.57
CA GLY A 354 -1.52 10.08 -24.91
C GLY A 354 -1.06 9.25 -23.71
N LYS A 355 -1.61 9.48 -22.51
CA LYS A 355 -1.26 8.76 -21.29
C LYS A 355 -2.01 7.43 -21.23
N VAL A 356 -1.35 6.39 -20.72
CA VAL A 356 -1.96 5.07 -20.54
C VAL A 356 -2.82 5.10 -19.29
N ARG A 357 -4.13 5.00 -19.47
CA ARG A 357 -5.11 4.96 -18.36
C ARG A 357 -5.84 3.63 -18.25
N LEU A 358 -5.84 2.89 -19.36
CA LEU A 358 -6.49 1.61 -19.48
C LEU A 358 -5.51 0.63 -20.14
N VAL A 359 -5.64 -0.65 -19.82
CA VAL A 359 -4.91 -1.76 -20.47
C VAL A 359 -5.94 -2.75 -20.97
N LEU A 360 -5.85 -3.10 -22.26
CA LEU A 360 -6.64 -4.16 -22.85
C LEU A 360 -5.82 -5.45 -22.77
N ARG A 361 -6.40 -6.51 -22.23
CA ARG A 361 -5.75 -7.80 -22.00
C ARG A 361 -6.52 -8.91 -22.71
N ALA A 362 -5.80 -9.78 -23.40
CA ALA A 362 -6.28 -11.08 -23.83
C ALA A 362 -5.67 -12.16 -22.91
N SER A 363 -6.50 -13.02 -22.34
CA SER A 363 -6.12 -14.12 -21.45
C SER A 363 -6.80 -15.42 -21.88
N ASP A 364 -6.40 -16.54 -21.30
CA ASP A 364 -6.87 -17.88 -21.69
C ASP A 364 -6.69 -18.14 -23.19
N LEU A 365 -5.53 -17.72 -23.71
CA LEU A 365 -5.20 -17.90 -25.12
C LEU A 365 -4.95 -19.38 -25.45
N PRO A 366 -5.26 -19.83 -26.68
CA PRO A 366 -4.97 -21.18 -27.12
C PRO A 366 -3.48 -21.54 -26.95
N GLN A 367 -3.24 -22.74 -26.42
CA GLN A 367 -1.90 -23.25 -26.10
C GLN A 367 -1.21 -23.89 -27.31
N GLY A 368 0.11 -24.04 -27.21
CA GLY A 368 0.92 -24.72 -28.22
C GLY A 368 0.97 -24.00 -29.57
N VAL A 369 0.67 -22.70 -29.61
CA VAL A 369 0.57 -21.94 -30.85
C VAL A 369 1.93 -21.43 -31.32
N SER A 370 2.06 -21.19 -32.63
CA SER A 370 3.30 -20.70 -33.22
C SER A 370 3.59 -19.25 -32.83
N GLY A 371 4.86 -18.87 -32.80
CA GLY A 371 5.27 -17.48 -32.53
C GLY A 371 4.64 -16.49 -33.50
N ALA A 372 4.47 -16.87 -34.78
CA ALA A 372 3.78 -16.05 -35.77
C ALA A 372 2.32 -15.78 -35.37
N LYS A 373 1.62 -16.79 -34.84
CA LYS A 373 0.23 -16.66 -34.39
C LYS A 373 0.12 -15.75 -33.17
N VAL A 374 1.06 -15.84 -32.23
CA VAL A 374 1.13 -14.94 -31.07
C VAL A 374 1.33 -13.49 -31.51
N LEU A 375 2.23 -13.24 -32.47
CA LEU A 375 2.48 -11.91 -33.01
C LEU A 375 1.25 -11.35 -33.74
N ASP A 376 0.52 -12.19 -34.49
CA ASP A 376 -0.73 -11.80 -35.13
C ASP A 376 -1.78 -11.36 -34.10
N TRP A 377 -1.94 -12.13 -33.02
CA TRP A 377 -2.85 -11.77 -31.92
C TRP A 377 -2.45 -10.45 -31.25
N ALA A 378 -1.17 -10.24 -30.97
CA ALA A 378 -0.67 -9.01 -30.38
C ALA A 378 -0.97 -7.79 -31.28
N GLN A 379 -0.81 -7.94 -32.60
CA GLN A 379 -1.12 -6.88 -33.56
C GLN A 379 -2.63 -6.59 -33.65
N GLU A 380 -3.47 -7.62 -33.59
CA GLU A 380 -4.93 -7.47 -33.62
C GLU A 380 -5.46 -6.79 -32.34
N LEU A 381 -4.90 -7.18 -31.19
CA LEU A 381 -5.16 -6.57 -29.89
C LEU A 381 -4.72 -5.08 -29.89
N ALA A 382 -3.52 -4.79 -30.39
CA ALA A 382 -2.99 -3.42 -30.46
C ALA A 382 -3.83 -2.52 -31.37
N ARG A 383 -4.25 -3.01 -32.54
CA ARG A 383 -5.15 -2.26 -33.43
C ARG A 383 -6.48 -1.92 -32.77
N THR A 384 -7.04 -2.86 -32.01
CA THR A 384 -8.27 -2.62 -31.25
C THR A 384 -8.07 -1.57 -30.17
N ALA A 385 -6.94 -1.61 -29.46
CA ALA A 385 -6.62 -0.60 -28.45
C ALA A 385 -6.36 0.80 -29.03
N GLU A 386 -5.78 0.89 -30.23
CA GLU A 386 -5.63 2.15 -30.97
C GLU A 386 -6.99 2.74 -31.34
N GLU A 387 -7.94 1.94 -31.84
CA GLU A 387 -9.31 2.38 -32.13
C GLU A 387 -10.07 2.86 -30.88
N MET A 388 -9.78 2.25 -29.73
CA MET A 388 -10.31 2.69 -28.43
C MET A 388 -9.62 3.95 -27.90
N SER A 389 -8.40 4.25 -28.38
CA SER A 389 -7.62 5.42 -27.98
C SER A 389 -8.12 6.68 -28.70
N GLY A 390 -8.03 7.85 -28.05
CA GLY A 390 -8.35 9.13 -28.69
C GLY A 390 -9.84 9.51 -28.86
N THR A 391 -10.80 8.65 -28.51
CA THR A 391 -12.23 9.03 -28.44
C THR A 391 -12.59 9.64 -27.08
N GLU A 392 -12.33 10.94 -26.90
CA GLU A 392 -13.01 11.76 -25.89
C GLU A 392 -13.85 12.84 -26.57
N ASP A 393 -15.16 12.81 -26.31
CA ASP A 393 -16.01 14.00 -26.14
C ASP A 393 -16.20 14.20 -24.64
#